data_AF-A0A968I5V4-F1
#
_entry.id   AF-A0A968I5V4-F1
#
_cell.length_a   1.000
_cell.length_b   1.000
_cell.length_c   1.000
_cell.angle_alpha   90.00
_cell.angle_beta   90.00
_cell.angle_gamma   90.00
#
_symmetry.space_group_name_H-M   'P 1'
#
loop_
_entity.id
_entity.type
_entity.pdbx_description
1 polymer ?
#
loop_
_entity_poly.entity_id
_entity_poly.type
_entity_poly.pdbx_seq_one_letter_code
_entity_poly.pdbx_strand_id
1 'polypeptide(L)'
;MVIEQAGYGQYFIHRTGHSIGQETHGNGANLDDLETHDTRRLLPRTAVTVEPGVYLPHLGVRSEVNVLILEDGVEVTTPVQREPYVLGLEVRRGGNPVGLGDGQPRNPLRSRLC
;
A
#
# COMPACT_ATOMS: atom_id res chain seq x y z
N MET A 1 -7.10 0.81 -16.77
CA MET A 1 -6.48 0.50 -15.44
C MET A 1 -6.77 -0.97 -15.06
N VAL A 2 -5.92 -1.65 -14.26
CA VAL A 2 -6.13 -3.08 -13.85
C VAL A 2 -7.49 -3.31 -13.18
N ILE A 3 -7.89 -2.45 -12.23
CA ILE A 3 -9.17 -2.55 -11.50
C ILE A 3 -10.38 -2.39 -12.44
N GLU A 4 -10.28 -1.47 -13.40
CA GLU A 4 -11.33 -1.20 -14.39
C GLU A 4 -11.48 -2.36 -15.38
N GLN A 5 -10.35 -2.91 -15.85
CA GLN A 5 -10.35 -4.11 -16.71
C GLN A 5 -10.96 -5.32 -16.01
N ALA A 6 -10.84 -5.39 -14.67
CA ALA A 6 -11.50 -6.40 -13.85
C ALA A 6 -13.00 -6.12 -13.58
N GLY A 7 -13.57 -5.02 -14.09
CA GLY A 7 -14.98 -4.65 -13.94
C GLY A 7 -15.32 -3.86 -12.67
N TYR A 8 -14.33 -3.46 -11.88
CA TYR A 8 -14.53 -2.80 -10.59
C TYR A 8 -14.28 -1.28 -10.60
N GLY A 9 -14.10 -0.67 -11.78
CA GLY A 9 -13.74 0.75 -11.91
C GLY A 9 -14.66 1.71 -11.15
N GLN A 10 -15.98 1.50 -11.22
CA GLN A 10 -16.97 2.32 -10.51
C GLN A 10 -16.89 2.25 -8.97
N TYR A 11 -16.18 1.24 -8.45
CA TYR A 11 -15.99 1.01 -7.01
C TYR A 11 -14.59 1.44 -6.53
N PHE A 12 -13.75 1.95 -7.43
CA PHE A 12 -12.48 2.59 -7.10
C PHE A 12 -12.67 4.11 -7.09
N ILE A 13 -12.92 4.64 -5.88
CA ILE A 13 -13.49 5.98 -5.68
C ILE A 13 -12.57 6.93 -4.91
N HIS A 14 -11.29 6.61 -4.83
CA HIS A 14 -10.26 7.47 -4.24
C HIS A 14 -8.98 7.41 -5.06
N ARG A 15 -8.09 8.39 -4.89
CA ARG A 15 -6.76 8.38 -5.52
C ARG A 15 -5.94 7.15 -5.16
N THR A 16 -4.93 6.81 -5.96
CA THR A 16 -4.12 5.59 -5.75
C THR A 16 -3.19 5.71 -4.56
N GLY A 17 -2.85 6.93 -4.13
CA GLY A 17 -2.04 7.17 -2.94
C GLY A 17 -1.66 8.63 -2.79
N HIS A 18 -0.92 8.94 -1.73
CA HIS A 18 -0.54 10.32 -1.39
C HIS A 18 0.91 10.42 -0.97
N SER A 19 1.47 11.64 -1.04
CA SER A 19 2.77 11.89 -0.43
C SER A 19 2.70 11.69 1.08
N ILE A 20 3.75 11.11 1.66
CA ILE A 20 3.87 10.85 3.10
C ILE A 20 5.23 11.33 3.60
N GLY A 21 5.23 11.94 4.78
CA GLY A 21 6.43 12.48 5.40
C GLY A 21 6.23 12.70 6.89
N GLN A 22 6.50 13.92 7.37
CA GLN A 22 6.17 14.31 8.75
C GLN A 22 4.66 14.33 9.00
N GLU A 23 3.89 14.68 7.96
CA GLU A 23 2.44 14.58 7.93
C GLU A 23 2.04 13.32 7.16
N THR A 24 0.95 12.67 7.59
CA THR A 24 0.38 11.52 6.89
C THR A 24 0.07 11.89 5.44
N HIS A 25 -0.61 13.02 5.23
CA HIS A 25 -0.88 13.57 3.91
C HIS A 25 0.03 14.78 3.66
N GLY A 26 1.21 14.54 3.09
CA GLY A 26 2.18 15.59 2.84
C GLY A 26 1.79 16.53 1.70
N ASN A 27 2.62 17.55 1.49
CA ASN A 27 2.49 18.54 0.42
C ASN A 27 3.23 18.15 -0.89
N GLY A 28 3.80 16.94 -0.94
CA GLY A 28 4.47 16.40 -2.12
C GLY A 28 3.48 15.94 -3.21
N ALA A 29 4.02 15.30 -4.25
CA ALA A 29 3.23 14.71 -5.32
C ALA A 29 2.40 13.52 -4.80
N ASN A 30 1.12 13.46 -5.20
CA ASN A 30 0.23 12.35 -4.92
C ASN A 30 0.15 11.41 -6.14
N LEU A 31 -0.35 10.20 -5.94
CA LEU A 31 -0.64 9.27 -7.03
C LEU A 31 -2.12 9.42 -7.39
N ASP A 32 -2.45 10.48 -8.12
CA ASP A 32 -3.81 10.92 -8.33
C ASP A 32 -4.08 11.36 -9.78
N ASP A 33 -5.17 10.82 -10.32
CA ASP A 33 -5.81 11.25 -11.58
C ASP A 33 -7.35 11.16 -11.45
N LEU A 34 -7.86 11.21 -10.21
CA LEU A 34 -9.27 11.07 -9.88
C LEU A 34 -9.80 12.35 -9.21
N GLU A 35 -9.21 12.72 -8.07
CA GLU A 35 -9.61 13.95 -7.34
C GLU A 35 -8.96 15.17 -7.98
N THR A 36 -7.69 15.01 -8.37
CA THR A 36 -6.88 15.99 -9.08
C THR A 36 -6.08 15.31 -10.19
N HIS A 37 -5.85 16.03 -11.30
CA HIS A 37 -4.86 15.62 -12.29
C HIS A 37 -3.46 16.07 -11.80
N ASP A 38 -2.83 15.25 -10.96
CA ASP A 38 -1.57 15.64 -10.32
C ASP A 38 -0.38 15.50 -11.28
N THR A 39 0.06 16.62 -11.85
CA THR A 39 1.18 16.68 -12.79
C THR A 39 2.54 16.87 -12.11
N ARG A 40 2.61 16.86 -10.77
CA ARG A 40 3.87 17.03 -10.04
C ARG A 40 4.75 15.80 -10.22
N ARG A 41 6.06 16.02 -10.32
CA ARG A 41 7.03 14.93 -10.45
C ARG A 41 7.29 14.28 -9.08
N LEU A 42 7.36 12.96 -9.07
CA LEU A 42 7.97 12.22 -7.96
C LEU A 42 9.47 12.55 -7.94
N LEU A 43 9.95 13.09 -6.82
CA LEU A 43 11.34 13.48 -6.66
C LEU A 43 12.08 12.43 -5.81
N PRO A 44 13.36 12.15 -6.09
CA PRO A 44 14.19 11.35 -5.21
C PRO A 44 14.14 11.85 -3.76
N ARG A 45 14.24 10.92 -2.81
CA ARG A 45 14.18 11.17 -1.36
C ARG A 45 12.83 11.66 -0.85
N THR A 46 11.76 11.47 -1.62
CA THR A 46 10.37 11.63 -1.18
C THR A 46 9.70 10.26 -1.04
N ALA A 47 8.60 10.19 -0.30
CA ALA A 47 7.84 8.96 -0.13
C ALA A 47 6.36 9.17 -0.45
N VAL A 48 5.73 8.10 -0.93
CA VAL A 48 4.29 8.04 -1.22
C VAL A 48 3.70 6.74 -0.70
N THR A 49 2.40 6.73 -0.43
CA THR A 49 1.63 5.49 -0.30
C THR A 49 1.24 4.98 -1.68
N VAL A 50 1.12 3.65 -1.83
CA VAL A 50 0.45 2.99 -2.95
C VAL A 50 -0.64 2.12 -2.34
N GLU A 51 -1.88 2.55 -2.46
CA GLU A 51 -3.00 2.04 -1.67
C GLU A 51 -4.30 1.83 -2.47
N PRO A 52 -4.28 1.15 -3.63
CA PRO A 52 -5.49 0.89 -4.40
C PRO A 52 -6.54 0.13 -3.56
N GLY A 53 -7.82 0.48 -3.74
CA GLY A 53 -8.92 -0.16 -3.02
C GLY A 53 -10.21 -0.26 -3.84
N VAL A 54 -11.05 -1.24 -3.51
CA VAL A 54 -12.36 -1.45 -4.15
C VAL A 54 -13.42 -1.53 -3.06
N TYR A 55 -14.48 -0.74 -3.19
CA TYR A 55 -15.54 -0.61 -2.18
C TYR A 55 -16.90 -0.96 -2.78
N LEU A 56 -17.31 -2.20 -2.54
CA LEU A 56 -18.66 -2.69 -2.82
C LEU A 56 -19.59 -2.32 -1.64
N PRO A 57 -20.92 -2.36 -1.81
CA PRO A 57 -21.86 -1.94 -0.76
C PRO A 57 -21.73 -2.73 0.57
N HIS A 58 -21.19 -3.94 0.53
CA HIS A 58 -21.07 -4.85 1.69
C HIS A 58 -19.62 -5.21 2.04
N LEU A 59 -18.65 -4.81 1.22
CA LEU A 59 -17.25 -5.17 1.40
C LEU A 59 -16.34 -4.12 0.78
N GLY A 60 -15.34 -3.68 1.53
CA GLY A 60 -14.22 -2.90 1.02
C GLY A 60 -12.91 -3.65 1.22
N VAL A 61 -12.01 -3.57 0.24
CA VAL A 61 -10.65 -4.07 0.35
C VAL A 61 -9.70 -2.99 -0.12
N ARG A 62 -8.66 -2.72 0.67
CA ARG A 62 -7.53 -1.86 0.30
C ARG A 62 -6.26 -2.58 0.73
N SER A 63 -5.22 -2.50 -0.09
CA SER A 63 -3.88 -2.96 0.25
C SER A 63 -2.93 -1.80 0.05
N GLU A 64 -2.17 -1.47 1.09
CA GLU A 64 -1.34 -0.28 1.13
C GLU A 64 0.12 -0.65 1.42
N VAL A 65 1.02 -0.04 0.66
CA VAL A 65 2.45 -0.05 0.94
C VAL A 65 3.05 1.35 0.87
N ASN A 66 4.09 1.59 1.65
CA ASN A 66 4.85 2.83 1.58
C ASN A 66 6.04 2.65 0.64
N VAL A 67 6.22 3.60 -0.27
CA VAL A 67 7.25 3.58 -1.29
C VAL A 67 8.16 4.80 -1.14
N LEU A 68 9.44 4.57 -0.92
CA LEU A 68 10.49 5.59 -0.96
C LEU A 68 11.01 5.72 -2.40
N ILE A 69 11.00 6.93 -2.94
CA ILE A 69 11.57 7.23 -4.25
C ILE A 69 13.07 7.44 -4.09
N LEU A 70 13.87 6.68 -4.84
CA LEU A 70 15.32 6.78 -4.89
C LEU A 70 15.74 7.46 -6.21
N GLU A 71 17.03 7.79 -6.35
CA GLU A 71 17.56 8.38 -7.58
C GLU A 71 17.33 7.46 -8.80
N ASP A 72 17.56 6.15 -8.63
CA ASP A 72 17.52 5.16 -9.70
C ASP A 72 16.42 4.09 -9.50
N GLY A 73 15.36 4.40 -8.77
CA GLY A 73 14.27 3.45 -8.56
C GLY A 73 13.39 3.76 -7.35
N VAL A 74 12.83 2.72 -6.76
CA VAL A 74 11.96 2.82 -5.59
C VAL A 74 12.25 1.69 -4.59
N GLU A 75 12.00 1.95 -3.31
CA GLU A 75 12.06 0.96 -2.23
C GLU A 75 10.71 0.85 -1.54
N VAL A 76 10.18 -0.38 -1.40
CA VAL A 76 9.00 -0.64 -0.58
C VAL A 76 9.43 -0.76 0.88
N THR A 77 8.90 0.10 1.73
CA THR A 77 9.36 0.28 3.11
C THR A 77 8.42 -0.34 4.15
N THR A 78 7.29 -0.93 3.74
CA THR A 78 6.37 -1.70 4.59
C THR A 78 6.20 -3.13 4.07
N PRO A 79 5.79 -4.10 4.91
CA PRO A 79 5.52 -5.47 4.46
C PRO A 79 4.42 -5.52 3.40
N VAL A 80 4.60 -6.35 2.37
CA VAL A 80 3.59 -6.57 1.33
C VAL A 80 2.64 -7.68 1.79
N GLN A 81 1.37 -7.34 1.98
CA GLN A 81 0.33 -8.34 2.21
C GLN A 81 -0.08 -8.99 0.89
N ARG A 82 0.10 -10.31 0.78
CA ARG A 82 -0.27 -11.09 -0.42
C ARG A 82 -1.65 -11.72 -0.33
N GLU A 83 -2.14 -11.93 0.90
CA GLU A 83 -3.37 -12.67 1.18
C GLU A 83 -4.13 -12.01 2.34
N PRO A 84 -5.47 -12.01 2.34
CA PRO A 84 -6.26 -11.51 3.45
C PRO A 84 -6.12 -12.43 4.68
N TYR A 85 -6.14 -11.85 5.87
CA TYR A 85 -6.23 -12.63 7.10
C TYR A 85 -7.67 -13.13 7.31
N VAL A 86 -7.82 -14.42 7.59
CA VAL A 86 -9.09 -15.00 8.03
C VAL A 86 -9.14 -14.97 9.55
N LEU A 87 -9.92 -14.03 10.10
CA LEU A 87 -10.10 -13.89 11.55
C LEU A 87 -11.00 -15.02 12.09
N GLY A 88 -10.72 -15.51 13.30
CA GLY A 88 -11.54 -16.53 13.97
C GLY A 88 -11.09 -17.98 13.76
N LEU A 89 -10.04 -18.23 12.97
CA LEU A 89 -9.33 -19.50 12.95
C LEU A 89 -8.19 -19.45 13.98
N GLU A 90 -8.18 -20.33 14.97
CA GLU A 90 -7.05 -20.45 15.90
C GLU A 90 -5.79 -20.88 15.13
N VAL A 91 -4.88 -19.93 14.89
CA VAL A 91 -3.55 -20.23 14.39
C VAL A 91 -2.77 -20.90 15.53
N ARG A 92 -2.76 -22.24 15.55
CA ARG A 92 -1.93 -23.01 16.49
C ARG A 92 -0.47 -22.54 16.35
N ARG A 93 0.07 -21.93 17.41
CA ARG A 93 1.50 -21.58 17.51
C ARG A 93 2.33 -22.84 17.25
N GLY A 94 2.92 -22.93 16.07
CA GLY A 94 3.76 -24.07 15.65
C GLY A 94 3.55 -24.55 14.22
N GLY A 95 2.46 -24.15 13.55
CA GLY A 95 2.32 -24.36 12.11
C GLY A 95 2.85 -23.15 11.35
N ASN A 96 3.82 -23.36 10.45
CA ASN A 96 4.23 -22.31 9.52
C ASN A 96 2.98 -21.88 8.74
N PRO A 97 2.56 -20.60 8.79
CA PRO A 97 1.50 -20.16 7.90
C PRO A 97 2.02 -20.37 6.47
N VAL A 98 1.23 -21.06 5.65
CA VAL A 98 1.45 -21.14 4.22
C VAL A 98 1.56 -19.69 3.73
N GLY A 99 2.76 -19.25 3.31
CA GLY A 99 2.97 -17.89 2.79
C GLY A 99 4.22 -17.12 3.26
N LEU A 100 5.05 -17.62 4.19
CA LEU A 100 6.33 -16.97 4.49
C LEU A 100 7.41 -17.38 3.48
N GLY A 101 7.44 -16.67 2.36
CA GLY A 101 8.56 -16.70 1.42
C GLY A 101 9.82 -16.07 2.02
N ASP A 102 10.91 -16.80 1.86
CA ASP A 102 12.31 -16.57 2.20
C ASP A 102 12.79 -15.13 2.54
N GLY A 103 13.36 -15.03 3.75
CA GLY A 103 14.69 -14.44 3.96
C GLY A 103 14.89 -12.94 3.73
N GLN A 104 14.63 -12.12 4.75
CA GLN A 104 15.35 -10.83 4.90
C GLN A 104 15.64 -10.57 6.39
N PRO A 105 16.87 -10.12 6.77
CA PRO A 105 17.25 -10.00 8.17
C PRO A 105 16.42 -8.93 8.91
N ARG A 106 16.07 -9.25 10.17
CA ARG A 106 15.28 -8.38 11.05
C ARG A 106 16.14 -7.22 11.56
N ASN A 107 15.78 -5.99 11.22
CA ASN A 107 16.28 -4.78 11.88
C ASN A 107 15.42 -4.53 13.14
N PRO A 108 16.01 -4.42 14.36
CA PRO A 108 15.25 -4.35 15.62
C PRO A 108 14.50 -3.04 15.89
N LEU A 109 14.47 -2.08 14.96
CA LEU A 109 13.78 -0.79 15.13
C LEU A 109 12.60 -0.65 14.16
N ARG A 110 11.50 -1.36 14.39
CA ARG A 110 10.20 -1.02 13.78
C ARG A 110 9.11 -1.07 14.84
N SER A 111 8.92 0.06 15.50
CA SER A 111 7.72 0.36 16.26
C SER A 111 6.52 0.42 15.32
N ARG A 112 5.46 -0.29 15.72
CA ARG A 112 4.05 -0.11 15.36
C ARG A 112 3.74 1.25 14.71
N LEU A 113 3.24 1.22 13.48
CA LEU A 113 2.00 1.92 13.11
C LEU A 113 1.54 1.43 11.73
N CYS A 114 0.24 1.10 11.70
CA CYS A 114 -0.61 0.69 10.57
C CYS A 114 -0.30 -0.66 9.94
#